data_AF-A0A964XDL3-F1
#
_entry.id   AF-A0A964XDL3-F1
#
_cell.length_a   1.000
_cell.length_b   1.000
_cell.length_c   1.000
_cell.angle_alpha   90.00
_cell.angle_beta   90.00
_cell.angle_gamma   90.00
#
_symmetry.space_group_name_H-M   'P 1'
#
loop_
_entity.id
_entity.type
_entity.pdbx_description
1 polymer ?
#
loop_
_entity_poly.entity_id
_entity_poly.type
_entity_poly.pdbx_seq_one_letter_code
_entity_poly.pdbx_strand_id
1 'polypeptide(L)' 'MLHLIVTIAILTGCIGLAVYGSWKAGQPWDESNPRIVPWRLVMVLSVFAGILALVHLINLAGLETGPEHSIFGRF' A
#
# COMPACT_ATOMS: atom_id res chain seq x y z
N MET A 1 13.73 6.97 -15.18
CA MET A 1 13.75 5.50 -15.26
C MET A 1 13.83 4.82 -13.90
N LEU A 2 14.84 5.08 -13.06
CA LEU A 2 14.98 4.44 -11.74
C LEU A 2 13.76 4.64 -10.81
N HIS A 3 13.25 5.87 -10.70
CA HIS A 3 12.06 6.18 -9.88
C HIS A 3 10.83 5.35 -10.26
N LEU A 4 10.61 5.13 -11.57
CA LEU A 4 9.50 4.31 -12.06
C LEU A 4 9.63 2.86 -11.59
N ILE A 5 10.82 2.27 -11.77
CA ILE A 5 11.10 0.87 -11.38
C ILE A 5 10.92 0.70 -9.87
N VAL A 6 11.46 1.62 -9.07
CA VAL A 6 11.34 1.60 -7.60
C VAL A 6 9.87 1.72 -7.18
N THR A 7 9.12 2.63 -7.80
CA THR A 7 7.69 2.83 -7.48
C THR A 7 6.87 1.58 -7.78
N ILE A 8 7.10 0.95 -8.94
CA ILE A 8 6.42 -0.30 -9.32
C ILE A 8 6.81 -1.44 -8.39
N ALA A 9 8.07 -1.55 -8.00
CA ALA A 9 8.54 -2.58 -7.06
C ALA A 9 7.89 -2.41 -5.67
N ILE A 10 7.81 -1.17 -5.17
CA ILE A 10 7.13 -0.87 -3.90
C ILE A 10 5.63 -1.18 -4.01
N LEU A 11 4.97 -0.76 -5.10
CA LEU A 11 3.54 -0.98 -5.30
C LEU A 11 3.20 -2.47 -5.34
N THR A 12 3.95 -3.26 -6.11
CA THR A 12 3.77 -4.71 -6.20
C THR A 12 4.07 -5.41 -4.88
N GLY A 13 5.11 -4.98 -4.16
CA GLY A 13 5.40 -5.47 -2.80
C GLY A 13 4.28 -5.19 -1.81
N CYS A 14 3.70 -3.98 -1.82
CA CYS A 14 2.57 -3.59 -0.99
C CYS A 14 1.32 -4.45 -1.29
N ILE A 15 1.02 -4.67 -2.57
CA ILE A 15 -0.09 -5.53 -3.00
C ILE A 15 0.14 -6.96 -2.50
N GLY A 16 1.35 -7.50 -2.67
CA GLY A 16 1.70 -8.84 -2.20
C GLY A 16 1.53 -8.99 -0.69
N LEU A 17 2.01 -8.02 0.09
CA LEU A 17 1.86 -8.02 1.55
C LEU A 17 0.40 -7.85 1.99
N ALA A 18 -0.39 -7.04 1.30
CA ALA A 18 -1.80 -6.88 1.59
C ALA A 18 -2.58 -8.19 1.35
N VAL A 19 -2.35 -8.86 0.21
CA VAL A 19 -2.97 -10.15 -0.12
C VAL A 19 -2.54 -11.23 0.88
N TYR A 20 -1.23 -11.32 1.15
CA TYR A 20 -0.70 -12.29 2.10
C TYR A 20 -1.21 -12.05 3.53
N GLY A 21 -1.20 -10.79 3.98
CA GLY A 21 -1.73 -10.39 5.28
C GLY A 21 -3.22 -10.69 5.41
N SER A 22 -4.00 -10.46 4.35
CA SER A 22 -5.43 -10.83 4.30
C SER A 22 -5.63 -12.33 4.44
N TRP A 23 -4.88 -13.13 3.68
CA TRP A 23 -4.95 -14.58 3.76
C TRP A 23 -4.57 -15.11 5.16
N LYS A 24 -3.47 -14.61 5.76
CA LYS A 24 -3.06 -14.99 7.13
C LYS A 24 -4.04 -14.51 8.20
N ALA A 25 -4.67 -13.36 8.02
CA ALA A 25 -5.68 -12.84 8.93
C ALA A 25 -7.00 -13.60 8.85
N GLY A 26 -7.34 -14.15 7.68
CA GLY A 26 -8.54 -14.96 7.46
C GLY A 26 -8.44 -16.41 7.95
N GLN A 27 -7.23 -16.89 8.26
CA GLN A 27 -7.04 -18.24 8.81
C GLN A 27 -7.69 -18.37 10.21
N PRO A 28 -8.24 -19.55 10.54
CA PRO A 28 -8.79 -19.82 11.87
C PRO A 28 -7.73 -19.59 12.95
N TRP A 29 -8.19 -19.21 14.14
CA TRP A 29 -7.29 -19.05 15.28
C TRP A 29 -6.76 -20.41 15.73
N ASP A 30 -5.45 -20.51 15.92
CA ASP A 30 -4.76 -21.71 16.42
C ASP A 30 -4.21 -21.39 17.81
N GLU A 31 -4.68 -22.13 18.82
CA GLU A 31 -4.23 -21.99 20.21
C GLU A 31 -2.80 -22.50 20.43
N SER A 32 -2.36 -23.46 19.63
CA SER A 32 -1.01 -24.05 19.73
C SER A 32 0.06 -23.16 19.09
N ASN A 33 -0.33 -22.29 18.16
CA ASN A 33 0.54 -21.34 17.48
C ASN A 33 -0.12 -19.95 17.38
N PRO A 34 -0.14 -19.19 18.48
CA PRO A 34 -0.76 -17.87 18.51
C PRO A 34 -0.09 -16.93 17.52
N ARG A 35 -0.91 -16.13 16.82
CA ARG A 35 -0.43 -15.16 15.84
C ARG A 35 0.33 -14.02 16.56
N ILE A 36 1.65 -14.01 16.43
CA ILE A 36 2.52 -12.95 16.98
C ILE A 36 2.40 -11.67 16.15
N VAL A 37 2.36 -11.81 14.81
CA VAL A 37 2.27 -10.68 13.89
C VAL A 37 0.81 -10.25 13.74
N PRO A 38 0.50 -8.95 13.93
CA PRO A 38 -0.84 -8.42 13.71
C PRO A 38 -1.12 -8.29 12.20
N TRP A 39 -1.40 -9.41 11.52
CA TRP A 39 -1.55 -9.48 10.06
C TRP A 39 -2.60 -8.52 9.49
N ARG A 40 -3.66 -8.19 10.25
CA ARG A 40 -4.65 -7.18 9.85
C ARG A 40 -4.05 -5.78 9.79
N LEU A 41 -3.21 -5.41 10.76
CA LEU A 41 -2.54 -4.12 10.78
C LEU A 41 -1.49 -4.04 9.67
N VAL A 42 -0.73 -5.13 9.45
CA VAL A 42 0.21 -5.24 8.32
C VAL A 42 -0.52 -5.05 6.98
N MET A 43 -1.66 -5.70 6.79
CA MET A 43 -2.47 -5.55 5.59
C MET A 43 -2.93 -4.10 5.39
N VAL A 44 -3.50 -3.45 6.41
CA VAL A 44 -3.96 -2.05 6.33
C VAL A 44 -2.82 -1.09 6.01
N LEU A 45 -1.67 -1.22 6.69
CA LEU A 45 -0.50 -0.39 6.41
C LEU A 45 0.05 -0.62 4.99
N SER A 46 0.04 -1.87 4.51
CA SER A 46 0.48 -2.20 3.16
C SER A 46 -0.45 -1.59 2.11
N VAL A 47 -1.77 -1.62 2.33
CA VAL A 47 -2.74 -0.96 1.45
C VAL A 47 -2.52 0.56 1.44
N PHE A 48 -2.35 1.17 2.61
CA PHE A 48 -2.08 2.60 2.72
C PHE A 48 -0.79 3.00 1.98
N ALA A 49 0.31 2.29 2.20
CA ALA A 49 1.56 2.51 1.48
C ALA A 49 1.41 2.29 -0.03
N GLY A 50 0.63 1.28 -0.44
CA GLY A 50 0.30 1.03 -1.84
C GLY A 50 -0.47 2.19 -2.49
N ILE A 51 -1.41 2.81 -1.78
CA ILE A 51 -2.12 4.00 -2.26
C ILE A 51 -1.13 5.17 -2.48
N LEU A 52 -0.21 5.40 -1.55
CA LEU A 52 0.81 6.45 -1.70
C LEU A 52 1.73 6.18 -2.90
N ALA A 53 2.17 4.93 -3.09
CA ALA A 53 2.96 4.53 -4.25
C ALA A 53 2.19 4.70 -5.57
N LEU A 54 0.88 4.43 -5.56
CA LEU A 54 0.00 4.66 -6.71
C LEU A 54 -0.12 6.15 -7.04
N VAL A 55 -0.34 7.02 -6.06
CA VAL A 55 -0.35 8.48 -6.24
C VAL A 55 0.99 8.96 -6.80
N HIS A 56 2.10 8.44 -6.26
CA HIS A 56 3.42 8.77 -6.78
C HIS A 56 3.61 8.32 -8.23
N LEU A 57 3.10 7.15 -8.60
CA LEU A 57 3.12 6.66 -9.98
C LEU A 57 2.30 7.54 -10.93
N ILE A 58 1.13 8.03 -10.48
CA ILE A 58 0.29 8.98 -11.22
C ILE A 58 1.04 10.31 -11.44
N ASN A 59 1.73 10.81 -10.40
CA ASN A 59 2.56 12.02 -10.53
C ASN A 59 3.71 11.82 -11.54
N LEU A 60 4.37 10.64 -11.54
CA LEU A 60 5.39 10.31 -12.54
C LEU A 60 4.83 10.22 -13.97
N ALA A 61 3.53 9.95 -14.12
CA ALA A 61 2.85 9.99 -15.41
C ALA A 61 2.48 11.41 -15.87
N GLY A 62 2.80 12.44 -15.08
CA GLY A 62 2.53 13.85 -15.40
C GLY A 62 1.17 14.37 -14.94
N LEU A 63 0.43 13.57 -14.17
CA LEU A 63 -0.83 13.99 -13.54
C LEU A 63 -0.52 14.49 -12.13
N GLU A 64 -0.45 15.80 -11.95
CA GLU A 64 -0.13 16.39 -10.65
C GLU A 64 -1.32 16.30 -9.68
N THR A 65 -1.10 15.67 -8.53
CA THR A 65 -2.10 15.48 -7.47
C THR A 65 -1.93 16.45 -6.28
N GLY A 66 -1.10 17.48 -6.44
CA GLY A 66 -0.79 18.46 -5.40
C GLY A 66 -1.96 19.41 -5.06
N PRO A 67 -1.90 20.11 -3.91
CA PRO A 67 -2.91 21.10 -3.50
C PRO A 67 -3.16 22.20 -4.54
N GLU A 68 -2.13 22.59 -5.29
CA GLU A 68 -2.19 23.55 -6.39
C GLU A 68 -3.03 23.07 -7.59
N HIS A 69 -3.20 21.76 -7.74
CA HIS A 69 -3.97 21.11 -8.80
C HIS A 69 -5.27 20.47 -8.27
N SER A 70 -5.61 20.69 -7.00
CA SER A 70 -6.80 20.13 -6.37
C SER A 70 -8.06 20.97 -6.70
N ILE A 71 -9.18 20.29 -6.97
CA ILE A 71 -10.48 20.95 -7.22
C ILE A 71 -11.01 21.72 -6.01
N PHE A 72 -10.48 21.44 -4.82
CA PHE A 72 -10.89 22.11 -3.60
C PHE A 72 -9.94 23.27 -3.22
N GLY A 73 -8.90 23.53 -3.99
CA GLY A 73 -7.93 24.57 -3.71
C GLY A 73 -6.95 24.20 -2.59
N ARG A 74 -6.05 25.14 -2.27
CA ARG A 74 -4.95 24.94 -1.32
C ARG A 74 -5.46 25.07 0.11
N PHE A 75 -5.90 23.98 0.71
CA PHE A 75 -6.17 23.91 2.16
C PHE A 75 -4.93 23.48 2.94
#